data_AF-A0A6V2EIW0-F1
#
_entry.id   AF-A0A6V2EIW0-F1
#
_cell.length_a   1.000
_cell.length_b   1.000
_cell.length_c   1.000
_cell.angle_alpha   90.00
_cell.angle_beta   90.00
_cell.angle_gamma   90.00
#
_symmetry.space_group_name_H-M   'P 1'
#
loop_
_entity.id
_entity.type
_entity.pdbx_description
1 polymer ?
#
loop_
_entity_poly.entity_id
_entity_poly.type
_entity_poly.pdbx_seq_one_letter_code
_entity_poly.pdbx_strand_id
1 'polypeptide(L)'
;MARLRFAAVVAAAYLSSTGVVSAWNKQSSPVFIVPRGGATDYASLCESVKCQIVEKASQSIEDMRRMIMDEGQTAPEFGAKADAICNQALEEFAQNAPDAGDDALAAATYDRKLEELEAALDAPLQVLYLRQLAIVREKALQSYRASSRSSESSDYEAMLQADSMFQREAEEATREGSDWDYATERSYLQSVMNDMAQTSKKLIDVQMKSANQQSTAMQYLQQQQQMIQQLQMQLYGQSSPWNVGLAYRIPDTNFNLQGSYQQGRGNFQLSCVPDEYAPLLGPNGFTNGVGPGNLGLSLNLSI
;
A
#
# COMPACT_ATOMS: atom_id res chain seq x y z
N MET A 1 12.20 30.70 -28.59
CA MET A 1 10.97 31.47 -28.89
C MET A 1 9.83 30.78 -28.16
N ALA A 2 8.96 31.51 -27.45
CA ALA A 2 7.89 30.89 -26.67
C ALA A 2 6.65 30.58 -27.53
N ARG A 3 5.95 29.48 -27.23
CA ARG A 3 4.56 29.24 -27.65
C ARG A 3 3.76 28.70 -26.46
N LEU A 4 3.07 29.60 -25.74
CA LEU A 4 1.92 29.23 -24.92
C LEU A 4 0.78 28.76 -25.82
N ARG A 5 0.16 27.60 -25.53
CA ARG A 5 -1.29 27.30 -25.67
C ARG A 5 -1.64 26.25 -24.61
N PHE A 6 -2.34 26.63 -23.54
CA PHE A 6 -3.80 26.68 -23.36
C PHE A 6 -4.36 25.39 -22.75
N ALA A 7 -4.65 25.44 -21.45
CA ALA A 7 -5.34 24.36 -20.74
C ALA A 7 -6.84 24.33 -21.09
N ALA A 8 -7.41 23.13 -21.18
CA ALA A 8 -8.84 22.91 -21.34
C ALA A 8 -9.34 21.93 -20.26
N VAL A 9 -10.02 22.46 -19.25
CA VAL A 9 -10.78 21.67 -18.28
C VAL A 9 -12.14 21.36 -18.89
N VAL A 10 -12.49 20.07 -19.03
CA VAL A 10 -13.87 19.65 -19.34
C VAL A 10 -14.28 18.53 -18.40
N ALA A 11 -15.11 18.87 -17.42
CA ALA A 11 -15.95 17.92 -16.71
C ALA A 11 -17.37 18.02 -17.30
N ALA A 12 -17.97 16.89 -17.69
CA ALA A 12 -19.39 16.83 -18.05
C ALA A 12 -19.97 15.46 -17.71
N ALA A 13 -20.83 15.42 -16.70
CA ALA A 13 -21.69 14.28 -16.44
C ALA A 13 -22.86 14.26 -17.45
N TYR A 14 -23.38 13.08 -17.77
CA TYR A 14 -24.66 12.95 -18.47
C TYR A 14 -25.65 12.09 -17.70
N LEU A 15 -26.67 12.77 -17.17
CA LEU A 15 -27.91 12.19 -16.68
C LEU A 15 -28.93 12.13 -17.82
N SER A 16 -29.56 10.96 -17.96
CA SER A 16 -30.92 10.71 -18.46
C SER A 16 -31.72 11.83 -19.15
N SER A 17 -32.31 11.52 -20.31
CA SER A 17 -33.78 11.58 -20.46
C SER A 17 -34.30 10.83 -21.70
N THR A 18 -35.55 10.36 -21.59
CA THR A 18 -36.30 9.59 -22.59
C THR A 18 -37.18 10.49 -23.47
N GLY A 19 -37.41 10.14 -24.74
CA GLY A 19 -38.38 10.87 -25.57
C GLY A 19 -38.81 10.15 -26.86
N VAL A 20 -40.12 9.97 -27.02
CA VAL A 20 -40.84 9.38 -28.17
C VAL A 20 -41.79 10.49 -28.69
N VAL A 21 -42.25 10.60 -29.95
CA VAL A 21 -42.55 9.63 -31.03
C VAL A 21 -42.44 10.32 -32.41
N SER A 22 -42.30 9.53 -33.49
CA SER A 22 -43.05 9.64 -34.78
C SER A 22 -42.20 9.61 -36.06
N ALA A 23 -42.68 8.79 -37.01
CA ALA A 23 -42.21 8.74 -38.39
C ALA A 23 -42.83 9.87 -39.21
N TRP A 24 -42.23 10.22 -40.36
CA TRP A 24 -43.00 10.41 -41.60
C TRP A 24 -42.14 10.09 -42.82
N ASN A 25 -42.75 9.39 -43.77
CA ASN A 25 -42.10 8.86 -44.97
C ASN A 25 -42.09 9.92 -46.08
N LYS A 26 -40.91 10.24 -46.62
CA LYS A 26 -40.77 10.88 -47.94
C LYS A 26 -39.62 10.26 -48.70
N GLN A 27 -39.97 9.47 -49.72
CA GLN A 27 -39.06 9.05 -50.77
C GLN A 27 -38.48 10.27 -51.47
N SER A 28 -37.16 10.42 -51.46
CA SER A 28 -36.40 11.18 -52.45
C SER A 28 -35.60 10.19 -53.31
N SER A 29 -35.62 10.40 -54.62
CA SER A 29 -34.99 9.52 -55.59
C SER A 29 -33.47 9.44 -55.37
N PRO A 30 -32.83 8.27 -55.57
CA PRO A 30 -31.38 8.19 -55.54
C PRO A 30 -30.81 8.95 -56.75
N VAL A 31 -30.25 10.13 -56.50
CA VAL A 31 -29.33 10.74 -57.45
C VAL A 31 -28.09 9.86 -57.48
N PHE A 32 -27.88 9.13 -58.58
CA PHE A 32 -26.65 8.42 -58.85
C PHE A 32 -25.53 9.44 -59.09
N ILE A 33 -24.96 9.97 -58.00
CA ILE A 33 -23.66 10.62 -58.02
C ILE A 33 -22.65 9.49 -58.25
N VAL A 34 -22.10 9.41 -59.46
CA VAL A 34 -20.95 8.57 -59.74
C VAL A 34 -19.80 9.06 -58.85
N PRO A 35 -19.26 8.24 -57.93
CA PRO A 35 -18.12 8.66 -57.12
C PRO A 35 -16.94 8.93 -58.05
N ARG A 36 -16.37 10.13 -57.95
CA ARG A 36 -15.13 10.49 -58.63
C ARG A 36 -13.98 9.83 -57.86
N GLY A 37 -13.80 8.52 -58.10
CA GLY A 37 -12.91 7.62 -57.36
C GLY A 37 -11.44 8.02 -57.47
N GLY A 38 -10.99 8.82 -56.51
CA GLY A 38 -9.59 9.19 -56.32
C GLY A 38 -9.32 9.39 -54.82
N ALA A 39 -10.00 10.36 -54.21
CA ALA A 39 -9.85 10.66 -52.78
C ALA A 39 -10.34 9.53 -51.85
N THR A 40 -11.41 8.81 -52.22
CA THR A 40 -11.92 7.64 -51.46
C THR A 40 -10.93 6.49 -51.47
N ASP A 41 -10.28 6.29 -52.61
CA ASP A 41 -9.48 5.11 -52.88
C ASP A 41 -8.10 5.29 -52.21
N TYR A 42 -7.50 6.47 -52.33
CA TYR A 42 -6.33 6.89 -51.55
C TYR A 42 -6.55 6.75 -50.04
N ALA A 43 -7.65 7.30 -49.51
CA ALA A 43 -7.96 7.20 -48.09
C ALA A 43 -8.10 5.74 -47.59
N SER A 44 -8.67 4.85 -48.42
CA SER A 44 -8.81 3.42 -48.10
C SER A 44 -7.48 2.66 -48.14
N LEU A 45 -6.57 3.03 -49.04
CA LEU A 45 -5.22 2.46 -49.11
C LEU A 45 -4.39 2.89 -47.89
N CYS A 46 -4.40 4.18 -47.53
CA CYS A 46 -3.77 4.67 -46.30
C CYS A 46 -4.34 3.98 -45.05
N GLU A 47 -5.66 3.77 -44.99
CA GLU A 47 -6.29 3.04 -43.88
C GLU A 47 -5.82 1.58 -43.81
N SER A 48 -5.69 0.89 -44.95
CA SER A 48 -5.18 -0.49 -44.98
C SER A 48 -3.73 -0.58 -44.50
N VAL A 49 -2.87 0.36 -44.89
CA VAL A 49 -1.47 0.42 -44.43
C VAL A 49 -1.42 0.71 -42.93
N LYS A 50 -2.20 1.70 -42.45
CA LYS A 50 -2.35 2.03 -41.03
C LYS A 50 -2.76 0.79 -40.21
N CYS A 51 -3.79 0.06 -40.65
CA CYS A 51 -4.27 -1.13 -39.94
C CYS A 51 -3.19 -2.24 -39.84
N GLN A 52 -2.42 -2.49 -40.89
CA GLN A 52 -1.32 -3.47 -40.87
C GLN A 52 -0.22 -3.07 -39.89
N ILE A 53 0.15 -1.80 -39.87
CA ILE A 53 1.17 -1.26 -38.94
C ILE A 53 0.67 -1.31 -37.50
N VAL A 54 -0.58 -0.90 -37.24
CA VAL A 54 -1.20 -0.98 -35.91
C VAL A 54 -1.30 -2.43 -35.43
N GLU A 55 -1.66 -3.39 -36.28
CA GLU A 55 -1.70 -4.81 -35.92
C GLU A 55 -0.31 -5.34 -35.52
N LYS A 56 0.72 -4.98 -36.29
CA LYS A 56 2.12 -5.36 -36.04
C LYS A 56 2.67 -4.73 -34.75
N ALA A 57 2.42 -3.44 -34.53
CA ALA A 57 2.77 -2.74 -33.31
C ALA A 57 2.00 -3.29 -32.09
N SER A 58 0.72 -3.63 -32.26
CA SER A 58 -0.12 -4.22 -31.21
C SER A 58 0.45 -5.52 -30.66
N GLN A 59 1.16 -6.33 -31.45
CA GLN A 59 1.83 -7.53 -30.95
C GLN A 59 2.93 -7.18 -29.94
N SER A 60 3.77 -6.19 -30.24
CA SER A 60 4.81 -5.71 -29.31
C SER A 60 4.23 -5.03 -28.07
N ILE A 61 3.10 -4.31 -28.22
CA ILE A 61 2.36 -3.71 -27.10
C ILE A 61 1.75 -4.81 -26.21
N GLU A 62 1.21 -5.89 -26.77
CA GLU A 62 0.66 -7.03 -26.02
C GLU A 62 1.73 -7.81 -25.25
N ASP A 63 2.95 -7.96 -25.79
CA ASP A 63 4.07 -8.56 -25.06
C ASP A 63 4.47 -7.72 -23.83
N MET A 64 4.54 -6.39 -23.97
CA MET A 64 4.74 -5.49 -22.82
C MET A 64 3.54 -5.51 -21.86
N ARG A 65 2.32 -5.61 -22.39
CA ARG A 65 1.10 -5.71 -21.59
C ARG A 65 1.09 -6.95 -20.71
N ARG A 66 1.52 -8.11 -21.20
CA ARG A 66 1.63 -9.35 -20.40
C ARG A 66 2.60 -9.17 -19.23
N MET A 67 3.78 -8.62 -19.49
CA MET A 67 4.79 -8.33 -18.46
C MET A 67 4.27 -7.37 -17.37
N ILE A 68 3.57 -6.30 -17.77
CA ILE A 68 3.13 -5.22 -16.87
C ILE A 68 1.79 -5.54 -16.17
N MET A 69 0.82 -6.15 -16.86
CA MET A 69 -0.51 -6.45 -16.30
C MET A 69 -0.58 -7.82 -15.65
N ASP A 70 -0.10 -8.88 -16.32
CA ASP A 70 -0.31 -10.27 -15.91
C ASP A 70 0.77 -10.74 -14.93
N GLU A 71 2.04 -10.41 -15.20
CA GLU A 71 3.15 -10.75 -14.30
C GLU A 71 3.39 -9.70 -13.20
N GLY A 72 2.85 -8.48 -13.37
CA GLY A 72 3.03 -7.37 -12.42
C GLY A 72 4.48 -6.85 -12.35
N GLN A 73 5.28 -7.09 -13.39
CA GLN A 73 6.67 -6.63 -13.47
C GLN A 73 6.77 -5.26 -14.15
N THR A 74 7.86 -4.55 -13.91
CA THR A 74 8.18 -3.30 -14.63
C THR A 74 8.93 -3.65 -15.91
N ALA A 75 8.47 -3.19 -17.07
CA ALA A 75 9.24 -3.32 -18.29
C ALA A 75 10.48 -2.39 -18.23
N PRO A 76 11.71 -2.91 -18.35
CA PRO A 76 12.91 -2.06 -18.39
C PRO A 76 12.90 -1.21 -19.66
N GLU A 77 13.41 0.01 -19.59
CA GLU A 77 13.50 0.95 -20.74
C GLU A 77 12.14 1.16 -21.44
N PHE A 78 11.03 1.18 -20.70
CA PHE A 78 9.69 1.28 -21.29
C PHE A 78 9.50 2.56 -22.12
N GLY A 79 10.04 3.72 -21.68
CA GLY A 79 9.95 4.97 -22.43
C GLY A 79 10.63 4.88 -23.80
N ALA A 80 11.83 4.29 -23.84
CA ALA A 80 12.58 4.08 -25.09
C ALA A 80 11.90 3.05 -26.01
N LYS A 81 11.27 2.00 -25.46
CA LYS A 81 10.51 1.00 -26.24
C LYS A 81 9.22 1.58 -26.82
N ALA A 82 8.49 2.36 -26.03
CA ALA A 82 7.30 3.08 -26.49
C ALA A 82 7.66 4.04 -27.64
N ASP A 83 8.77 4.77 -27.52
CA ASP A 83 9.24 5.66 -28.59
C ASP A 83 9.69 4.88 -29.84
N ALA A 84 10.45 3.81 -29.67
CA ALA A 84 10.87 2.95 -30.77
C ALA A 84 9.68 2.37 -31.56
N ILE A 85 8.61 1.92 -30.88
CA ILE A 85 7.40 1.40 -31.53
C ILE A 85 6.72 2.49 -32.36
N CYS A 86 6.55 3.70 -31.82
CA CYS A 86 5.92 4.80 -32.54
C CYS A 86 6.78 5.31 -33.70
N ASN A 87 8.09 5.48 -33.50
CA ASN A 87 9.01 5.90 -34.58
C ASN A 87 9.09 4.85 -35.69
N GLN A 88 9.15 3.56 -35.36
CA GLN A 88 9.10 2.48 -36.35
C GLN A 88 7.76 2.47 -37.10
N ALA A 89 6.64 2.67 -36.40
CA ALA A 89 5.33 2.72 -37.05
C ALA A 89 5.19 3.92 -38.01
N LEU A 90 5.73 5.09 -37.64
CA LEU A 90 5.78 6.28 -38.49
C LEU A 90 6.70 6.08 -39.70
N GLU A 91 7.86 5.45 -39.52
CA GLU A 91 8.76 5.12 -40.63
C GLU A 91 8.14 4.07 -41.57
N GLU A 92 7.54 3.01 -41.03
CA GLU A 92 6.83 2.01 -41.84
C GLU A 92 5.62 2.63 -42.56
N PHE A 93 4.93 3.63 -41.98
CA PHE A 93 3.86 4.35 -42.66
C PHE A 93 4.42 5.22 -43.80
N ALA A 94 5.48 5.99 -43.55
CA ALA A 94 6.12 6.82 -44.57
C ALA A 94 6.72 6.02 -45.74
N GLN A 95 7.16 4.78 -45.50
CA GLN A 95 7.70 3.90 -46.54
C GLN A 95 6.61 3.15 -47.35
N ASN A 96 5.48 2.80 -46.73
CA ASN A 96 4.45 1.96 -47.35
C ASN A 96 3.17 2.71 -47.75
N ALA A 97 3.00 3.96 -47.34
CA ALA A 97 1.86 4.77 -47.75
C ALA A 97 1.89 5.07 -49.26
N PRO A 98 0.72 5.15 -49.91
CA PRO A 98 0.64 5.61 -51.29
C PRO A 98 1.08 7.08 -51.40
N ASP A 99 1.80 7.39 -52.50
CA ASP A 99 2.22 8.76 -52.83
C ASP A 99 0.99 9.67 -53.05
N ALA A 100 0.97 10.82 -52.37
CA ALA A 100 -0.09 11.83 -52.49
C ALA A 100 0.01 12.63 -53.82
N GLY A 101 1.19 12.65 -54.45
CA GLY A 101 1.47 13.50 -55.61
C GLY A 101 1.21 14.99 -55.33
N ASP A 102 0.76 15.72 -56.35
CA ASP A 102 0.39 17.14 -56.25
C ASP A 102 -1.05 17.38 -55.70
N ASP A 103 -1.77 16.34 -55.23
CA ASP A 103 -3.14 16.52 -54.72
C ASP A 103 -3.13 16.97 -53.24
N ALA A 104 -3.46 18.24 -53.02
CA ALA A 104 -3.60 18.83 -51.68
C ALA A 104 -4.63 18.11 -50.79
N LEU A 105 -5.63 17.43 -51.35
CA LEU A 105 -6.59 16.63 -50.58
C LEU A 105 -5.98 15.29 -50.15
N ALA A 106 -5.12 14.69 -50.97
CA ALA A 106 -4.39 13.47 -50.61
C ALA A 106 -3.36 13.77 -49.51
N ALA A 107 -2.61 14.88 -49.63
CA ALA A 107 -1.69 15.36 -48.59
C ALA A 107 -2.40 15.61 -47.24
N ALA A 108 -3.51 16.36 -47.24
CA ALA A 108 -4.29 16.59 -46.01
C ALA A 108 -4.92 15.29 -45.44
N THR A 109 -5.17 14.29 -46.28
CA THR A 109 -5.62 12.95 -45.84
C THR A 109 -4.48 12.15 -45.24
N TYR A 110 -3.27 12.23 -45.80
CA TYR A 110 -2.06 11.62 -45.26
C TYR A 110 -1.74 12.15 -43.86
N ASP A 111 -1.66 13.48 -43.70
CA ASP A 111 -1.36 14.13 -42.42
C ASP A 111 -2.34 13.69 -41.33
N ARG A 112 -3.65 13.72 -41.63
CA ARG A 112 -4.69 13.24 -40.72
C ARG A 112 -4.54 11.75 -40.39
N LYS A 113 -4.13 10.90 -41.34
CA LYS A 113 -3.93 9.46 -41.10
C LYS A 113 -2.70 9.17 -40.26
N LEU A 114 -1.69 10.04 -40.32
CA LEU A 114 -0.53 10.01 -39.45
C LEU A 114 -0.91 10.41 -38.00
N GLU A 115 -1.68 11.48 -37.81
CA GLU A 115 -2.25 11.85 -36.49
C GLU A 115 -3.13 10.71 -35.92
N GLU A 116 -3.98 10.07 -36.75
CA GLU A 116 -4.78 8.91 -36.35
C GLU A 116 -3.93 7.68 -35.98
N LEU A 117 -2.77 7.48 -36.61
CA LEU A 117 -1.83 6.39 -36.32
C LEU A 117 -1.14 6.61 -34.96
N GLU A 118 -0.60 7.81 -34.74
CA GLU A 118 0.04 8.17 -33.47
C GLU A 118 -0.95 8.02 -32.29
N ALA A 119 -2.16 8.57 -32.42
CA ALA A 119 -3.19 8.46 -31.39
C ALA A 119 -3.64 7.01 -31.12
N ALA A 120 -3.65 6.14 -32.14
CA ALA A 120 -3.99 4.74 -31.99
C ALA A 120 -2.91 3.92 -31.25
N LEU A 121 -1.65 4.33 -31.32
CA LEU A 121 -0.52 3.70 -30.63
C LEU A 121 -0.28 4.29 -29.23
N ASP A 122 -0.43 5.61 -29.07
CA ASP A 122 -0.18 6.27 -27.79
C ASP A 122 -1.20 5.86 -26.72
N ALA A 123 -2.50 5.78 -27.07
CA ALA A 123 -3.55 5.42 -26.12
C ALA A 123 -3.32 4.10 -25.35
N PRO A 124 -3.02 2.94 -26.00
CA PRO A 124 -2.70 1.72 -25.27
C PRO A 124 -1.34 1.80 -24.54
N LEU A 125 -0.35 2.50 -25.08
CA LEU A 125 0.95 2.69 -24.41
C LEU A 125 0.81 3.53 -23.12
N GLN A 126 -0.02 4.58 -23.13
CA GLN A 126 -0.31 5.41 -21.96
C GLN A 126 -0.99 4.60 -20.85
N VAL A 127 -1.87 3.66 -21.18
CA VAL A 127 -2.48 2.74 -20.20
C VAL A 127 -1.42 1.82 -19.56
N LEU A 128 -0.44 1.35 -20.33
CA LEU A 128 0.69 0.58 -19.81
C LEU A 128 1.61 1.43 -18.93
N TYR A 129 1.91 2.66 -19.34
CA TYR A 129 2.69 3.63 -18.56
C TYR A 129 2.06 3.88 -17.18
N LEU A 130 0.77 4.22 -17.13
CA LEU A 130 0.06 4.43 -15.86
C LEU A 130 0.06 3.18 -14.97
N ARG A 131 -0.05 1.99 -15.57
CA ARG A 131 0.07 0.72 -14.83
C ARG A 131 1.49 0.49 -14.30
N GLN A 132 2.52 0.79 -15.09
CA GLN A 132 3.91 0.69 -14.69
C GLN A 132 4.24 1.66 -13.54
N LEU A 133 3.79 2.93 -13.61
CA LEU A 133 3.93 3.88 -12.50
C LEU A 133 3.32 3.36 -11.20
N ALA A 134 2.13 2.74 -11.27
CA ALA A 134 1.49 2.16 -10.08
C ALA A 134 2.30 1.01 -9.45
N ILE A 135 3.03 0.23 -10.27
CA ILE A 135 3.93 -0.84 -9.81
C ILE A 135 5.23 -0.24 -9.23
N VAL A 136 5.84 0.73 -9.91
CA VAL A 136 7.03 1.46 -9.42
C VAL A 136 6.75 2.13 -8.07
N ARG A 137 5.57 2.75 -7.91
CA ARG A 137 5.10 3.30 -6.63
C ARG A 137 5.04 2.23 -5.53
N GLU A 138 4.45 1.07 -5.80
CA GLU A 138 4.36 0.01 -4.79
C GLU A 138 5.75 -0.57 -4.45
N LYS A 139 6.65 -0.69 -5.44
CA LYS A 139 8.07 -1.03 -5.20
C LYS A 139 8.77 0.00 -4.29
N ALA A 140 8.59 1.29 -4.56
CA ALA A 140 9.14 2.37 -3.73
C ALA A 140 8.57 2.34 -2.30
N LEU A 141 7.27 2.11 -2.13
CA LEU A 141 6.63 1.92 -0.82
C LEU A 141 7.13 0.67 -0.09
N GLN A 142 7.40 -0.42 -0.81
CA GLN A 142 8.01 -1.63 -0.23
C GLN A 142 9.45 -1.39 0.20
N SER A 143 10.24 -0.65 -0.59
CA SER A 143 11.58 -0.21 -0.20
C SER A 143 11.53 0.66 1.05
N TYR A 144 10.65 1.67 1.10
CA TYR A 144 10.45 2.51 2.28
C TYR A 144 10.05 1.69 3.52
N ARG A 145 9.15 0.72 3.38
CA ARG A 145 8.74 -0.21 4.46
C ARG A 145 9.86 -1.13 4.93
N ALA A 146 10.84 -1.44 4.09
CA ALA A 146 12.03 -2.20 4.48
C ALA A 146 13.02 -1.30 5.24
N SER A 147 13.39 -0.16 4.65
CA SER A 147 14.35 0.79 5.24
C SER A 147 13.88 1.40 6.56
N SER A 148 12.58 1.66 6.73
CA SER A 148 12.00 2.15 8.00
C SER A 148 11.90 1.09 9.12
N ARG A 149 12.08 -0.20 8.79
CA ARG A 149 12.17 -1.29 9.79
C ARG A 149 13.60 -1.57 10.23
N SER A 150 14.57 -1.38 9.35
CA SER A 150 15.99 -1.42 9.71
C SER A 150 16.36 -0.19 10.53
N SER A 151 16.71 -0.39 11.80
CA SER A 151 17.07 0.69 12.74
C SER A 151 18.35 1.47 12.39
N GLU A 152 18.96 1.19 11.24
CA GLU A 152 20.16 1.84 10.71
C GLU A 152 19.83 3.10 9.90
N SER A 153 18.62 3.21 9.33
CA SER A 153 18.21 4.33 8.48
C SER A 153 17.23 5.27 9.19
N SER A 154 17.41 6.57 9.00
CA SER A 154 16.43 7.59 9.43
C SER A 154 15.16 7.49 8.58
N ASP A 155 13.97 7.70 9.16
CA ASP A 155 12.70 7.79 8.40
C ASP A 155 12.80 8.78 7.22
N TYR A 156 13.49 9.90 7.42
CA TYR A 156 13.70 10.92 6.39
C TYR A 156 14.60 10.43 5.25
N GLU A 157 15.64 9.66 5.57
CA GLU A 157 16.56 9.07 4.60
C GLU A 157 15.88 7.96 3.80
N ALA A 158 15.09 7.11 4.47
CA ALA A 158 14.25 6.09 3.83
C ALA A 158 13.22 6.72 2.87
N MET A 159 12.60 7.86 3.23
CA MET A 159 11.70 8.60 2.34
C MET A 159 12.44 9.16 1.11
N LEU A 160 13.62 9.76 1.30
CA LEU A 160 14.42 10.32 0.20
C LEU A 160 14.90 9.22 -0.76
N GLN A 161 15.33 8.08 -0.23
CA GLN A 161 15.71 6.91 -1.01
C GLN A 161 14.54 6.43 -1.88
N ALA A 162 13.35 6.25 -1.30
CA ALA A 162 12.17 5.77 -2.03
C ALA A 162 11.66 6.77 -3.09
N ASP A 163 11.65 8.08 -2.80
CA ASP A 163 11.30 9.11 -3.78
C ASP A 163 12.31 9.19 -4.94
N SER A 164 13.62 9.04 -4.65
CA SER A 164 14.67 9.02 -5.69
C SER A 164 14.61 7.76 -6.58
N MET A 165 14.29 6.60 -6.00
CA MET A 165 14.03 5.35 -6.73
C MET A 165 12.82 5.52 -7.66
N PHE A 166 11.71 6.05 -7.13
CA PHE A 166 10.51 6.30 -7.92
C PHE A 166 10.80 7.28 -9.07
N GLN A 167 11.47 8.40 -8.80
CA GLN A 167 11.78 9.39 -9.83
C GLN A 167 12.59 8.77 -10.98
N ARG A 168 13.66 8.02 -10.68
CA ARG A 168 14.51 7.39 -11.69
C ARG A 168 13.72 6.38 -12.55
N GLU A 169 12.95 5.49 -11.92
CA GLU A 169 12.17 4.47 -12.65
C GLU A 169 10.96 5.06 -13.39
N ALA A 170 10.41 6.19 -12.93
CA ALA A 170 9.38 6.93 -13.63
C ALA A 170 9.95 7.68 -14.85
N GLU A 171 11.10 8.34 -14.72
CA GLU A 171 11.80 9.01 -15.82
C GLU A 171 12.20 8.02 -16.93
N GLU A 172 12.70 6.83 -16.59
CA GLU A 172 13.01 5.76 -17.55
C GLU A 172 11.76 5.18 -18.25
N ALA A 173 10.59 5.28 -17.60
CA ALA A 173 9.31 4.87 -18.16
C ALA A 173 8.60 5.98 -18.96
N THR A 174 8.96 7.25 -18.78
CA THR A 174 8.38 8.36 -19.53
C THR A 174 8.93 8.38 -20.96
N ARG A 175 8.05 8.48 -21.95
CA ARG A 175 8.44 8.64 -23.36
C ARG A 175 8.90 10.08 -23.63
N GLU A 176 10.06 10.25 -24.25
CA GLU A 176 10.53 11.57 -24.68
C GLU A 176 9.57 12.18 -25.73
N GLY A 177 9.22 13.46 -25.56
CA GLY A 177 8.32 14.18 -26.47
C GLY A 177 6.82 13.93 -26.28
N SER A 178 6.42 13.02 -25.39
CA SER A 178 5.01 12.81 -25.02
C SER A 178 4.51 13.80 -23.95
N ASP A 179 3.19 13.88 -23.76
CA ASP A 179 2.52 14.67 -22.71
C ASP A 179 2.33 13.89 -21.39
N TRP A 180 2.86 12.67 -21.32
CA TRP A 180 2.78 11.80 -20.14
C TRP A 180 3.55 12.39 -18.94
N ASP A 181 2.88 12.49 -17.80
CA ASP A 181 3.42 13.01 -16.54
C ASP A 181 3.36 11.95 -15.42
N TYR A 182 4.27 12.04 -14.45
CA TYR A 182 4.31 11.22 -13.24
C TYR A 182 4.12 12.04 -11.95
N ALA A 183 4.00 13.37 -12.01
CA ALA A 183 3.91 14.23 -10.83
C ALA A 183 2.71 13.91 -9.93
N THR A 184 1.57 13.51 -10.51
CA THR A 184 0.40 13.04 -9.74
C THR A 184 0.75 11.83 -8.88
N GLU A 185 1.37 10.82 -9.48
CA GLU A 185 1.78 9.58 -8.80
C GLU A 185 2.89 9.83 -7.76
N ARG A 186 3.84 10.72 -8.05
CA ARG A 186 4.85 11.17 -7.08
C ARG A 186 4.22 11.87 -5.88
N SER A 187 3.27 12.77 -6.10
CA SER A 187 2.59 13.49 -5.02
C SER A 187 1.81 12.55 -4.10
N TYR A 188 1.20 11.50 -4.68
CA TYR A 188 0.52 10.45 -3.93
C TYR A 188 1.52 9.60 -3.13
N LEU A 189 2.64 9.18 -3.72
CA LEU A 189 3.72 8.46 -3.02
C LEU A 189 4.21 9.26 -1.79
N GLN A 190 4.47 10.56 -1.98
CA GLN A 190 4.90 11.46 -0.91
C GLN A 190 3.83 11.62 0.19
N SER A 191 2.54 11.70 -0.16
CA SER A 191 1.45 11.70 0.83
C SER A 191 1.45 10.42 1.67
N VAL A 192 1.48 9.26 1.02
CA VAL A 192 1.44 7.95 1.70
C VAL A 192 2.64 7.77 2.63
N MET A 193 3.85 8.15 2.20
CA MET A 193 5.04 8.08 3.06
C MET A 193 4.93 9.01 4.28
N ASN A 194 4.41 10.23 4.11
CA ASN A 194 4.18 11.16 5.24
C ASN A 194 3.14 10.60 6.23
N ASP A 195 2.05 10.02 5.74
CA ASP A 195 1.01 9.41 6.58
C ASP A 195 1.55 8.19 7.36
N MET A 196 2.41 7.39 6.72
CA MET A 196 3.11 6.27 7.37
C MET A 196 4.08 6.75 8.45
N ALA A 197 4.90 7.76 8.19
CA ALA A 197 5.81 8.35 9.18
C ALA A 197 5.06 8.95 10.38
N GLN A 198 3.96 9.68 10.14
CA GLN A 198 3.10 10.19 11.22
C GLN A 198 2.46 9.06 12.04
N THR A 199 2.08 7.96 11.40
CA THR A 199 1.48 6.80 12.07
C THR A 199 2.51 6.07 12.92
N SER A 200 3.72 5.84 12.39
CA SER A 200 4.86 5.28 13.13
C SER A 200 5.14 6.09 14.40
N LYS A 201 5.26 7.42 14.27
CA LYS A 201 5.47 8.32 15.42
C LYS A 201 4.35 8.22 16.46
N LYS A 202 3.07 8.17 16.05
CA LYS A 202 1.93 8.01 16.96
C LYS A 202 1.98 6.66 17.71
N LEU A 203 2.40 5.58 17.05
CA LEU A 203 2.57 4.27 17.69
C LEU A 203 3.69 4.29 18.73
N ILE A 204 4.83 4.91 18.41
CA ILE A 204 5.95 5.11 19.35
C ILE A 204 5.51 5.97 20.55
N ASP A 205 4.79 7.07 20.32
CA ASP A 205 4.27 7.93 21.39
C ASP A 205 3.29 7.19 22.32
N VAL A 206 2.42 6.31 21.76
CA VAL A 206 1.51 5.47 22.55
C VAL A 206 2.29 4.42 23.33
N GLN A 207 3.28 3.76 22.72
CA GLN A 207 4.13 2.77 23.37
C GLN A 207 4.99 3.39 24.49
N MET A 208 5.54 4.58 24.30
CA MET A 208 6.24 5.31 25.37
C MET A 208 5.29 5.71 26.50
N LYS A 209 4.05 6.13 26.18
CA LYS A 209 3.06 6.46 27.22
C LYS A 209 2.66 5.22 28.04
N SER A 210 2.45 4.07 27.41
CA SER A 210 2.16 2.83 28.15
C SER A 210 3.37 2.33 28.95
N ALA A 211 4.59 2.41 28.41
CA ALA A 211 5.82 2.08 29.13
C ALA A 211 6.04 3.02 30.35
N ASN A 212 5.80 4.32 30.21
CA ASN A 212 5.88 5.29 31.31
C ASN A 212 4.80 5.06 32.37
N GLN A 213 3.58 4.69 31.97
CA GLN A 213 2.53 4.29 32.92
C GLN A 213 2.93 3.01 33.68
N GLN A 214 3.51 2.03 33.00
CA GLN A 214 3.98 0.79 33.61
C GLN A 214 5.15 1.01 34.58
N SER A 215 6.11 1.88 34.25
CA SER A 215 7.22 2.24 35.14
C SER A 215 6.73 3.00 36.37
N THR A 216 5.77 3.93 36.21
CA THR A 216 5.12 4.65 37.31
C THR A 216 4.35 3.70 38.23
N ALA A 217 3.63 2.72 37.67
CA ALA A 217 2.94 1.70 38.45
C ALA A 217 3.91 0.83 39.28
N MET A 218 5.07 0.45 38.71
CA MET A 218 6.12 -0.25 39.47
C MET A 218 6.70 0.59 40.61
N GLN A 219 6.89 1.90 40.41
CA GLN A 219 7.35 2.80 41.49
C GLN A 219 6.35 2.87 42.64
N TYR A 220 5.05 2.96 42.35
CA TYR A 220 4.01 2.90 43.40
C TYR A 220 3.99 1.55 44.14
N LEU A 221 4.21 0.43 43.45
CA LEU A 221 4.29 -0.89 44.10
C LEU A 221 5.50 -1.01 45.03
N GLN A 222 6.67 -0.49 44.64
CA GLN A 222 7.84 -0.45 45.53
C GLN A 222 7.60 0.46 46.74
N GLN A 223 6.96 1.62 46.56
CA GLN A 223 6.60 2.52 47.66
C GLN A 223 5.64 1.84 48.64
N GLN A 224 4.64 1.09 48.16
CA GLN A 224 3.72 0.33 49.01
C GLN A 224 4.44 -0.75 49.83
N GLN A 225 5.42 -1.46 49.26
CA GLN A 225 6.21 -2.44 50.03
C GLN A 225 7.02 -1.77 51.17
N GLN A 226 7.62 -0.60 50.93
CA GLN A 226 8.32 0.16 51.97
C GLN A 226 7.36 0.67 53.05
N MET A 227 6.17 1.17 52.67
CA MET A 227 5.14 1.60 53.62
C MET A 227 4.64 0.43 54.47
N ILE A 228 4.45 -0.76 53.88
CA ILE A 228 4.06 -1.98 54.61
C ILE A 228 5.10 -2.36 55.66
N GLN A 229 6.41 -2.29 55.35
CA GLN A 229 7.47 -2.56 56.34
C GLN A 229 7.47 -1.56 57.51
N GLN A 230 7.21 -0.27 57.24
CA GLN A 230 7.06 0.73 58.32
C GLN A 230 5.80 0.50 59.15
N LEU A 231 4.68 0.13 58.51
CA LEU A 231 3.43 -0.20 59.21
C LEU A 231 3.61 -1.45 60.09
N GLN A 232 4.39 -2.43 59.63
CA GLN A 232 4.74 -3.63 60.39
C GLN A 232 5.54 -3.26 61.65
N MET A 233 6.53 -2.35 61.54
CA MET A 233 7.27 -1.84 62.70
C MET A 233 6.39 -1.07 63.71
N GLN A 234 5.33 -0.40 63.27
CA GLN A 234 4.39 0.29 64.19
C GLN A 234 3.34 -0.64 64.81
N LEU A 235 2.82 -1.65 64.09
CA LEU A 235 1.86 -2.61 64.66
C LEU A 235 2.51 -3.65 65.59
N TYR A 236 3.81 -3.95 65.44
CA TYR A 236 4.53 -4.82 66.38
C TYR A 236 4.71 -4.23 67.80
N GLY A 237 4.14 -3.05 68.09
CA GLY A 237 3.98 -2.53 69.45
C GLY A 237 2.92 -3.26 70.29
N GLN A 238 1.93 -3.95 69.70
CA GLN A 238 0.95 -4.71 70.46
C GLN A 238 0.21 -5.81 69.67
N SER A 239 0.14 -6.99 70.30
CA SER A 239 -0.84 -8.10 70.13
C SER A 239 -0.42 -9.39 69.40
N SER A 240 -0.46 -10.47 70.20
CA SER A 240 -0.55 -11.92 69.90
C SER A 240 0.47 -12.57 68.94
N PRO A 241 1.33 -13.50 69.43
CA PRO A 241 2.34 -14.21 68.63
C PRO A 241 1.81 -15.36 67.73
N TRP A 242 0.49 -15.47 67.55
CA TRP A 242 -0.11 -16.57 66.80
C TRP A 242 -0.30 -16.21 65.32
N ASN A 243 0.50 -16.84 64.46
CA ASN A 243 0.40 -16.77 63.00
C ASN A 243 -0.01 -18.14 62.46
N VAL A 244 -1.15 -18.21 61.78
CA VAL A 244 -1.70 -19.47 61.23
C VAL A 244 -1.99 -19.30 59.74
N GLY A 245 -1.30 -20.06 58.90
CA GLY A 245 -1.51 -20.09 57.45
C GLY A 245 -2.09 -21.43 56.97
N LEU A 246 -3.06 -21.35 56.05
CA LEU A 246 -3.62 -22.48 55.31
C LEU A 246 -3.64 -22.13 53.82
N ALA A 247 -2.87 -22.86 53.02
CA ALA A 247 -2.94 -22.79 51.56
C ALA A 247 -3.45 -24.11 50.97
N TYR A 248 -4.41 -24.03 50.06
CA TYR A 248 -5.00 -25.17 49.38
C TYR A 248 -5.10 -24.87 47.88
N ARG A 249 -4.41 -25.67 47.05
CA ARG A 249 -4.55 -25.63 45.59
C ARG A 249 -5.47 -26.76 45.15
N ILE A 250 -6.51 -26.43 44.40
CA ILE A 250 -7.44 -27.42 43.85
C ILE A 250 -6.75 -28.10 42.65
N PRO A 251 -6.65 -29.44 42.60
CA PRO A 251 -6.12 -30.15 41.44
C PRO A 251 -6.84 -29.76 40.14
N ASP A 252 -6.10 -29.80 39.02
CA ASP A 252 -6.61 -29.50 37.67
C ASP A 252 -7.22 -28.09 37.47
N THR A 253 -6.90 -27.12 38.35
CA THR A 253 -7.30 -25.72 38.16
C THR A 253 -6.20 -24.71 38.50
N ASN A 254 -6.25 -23.54 37.86
CA ASN A 254 -5.34 -22.41 38.11
C ASN A 254 -5.64 -21.64 39.42
N PHE A 255 -6.63 -22.09 40.22
CA PHE A 255 -7.05 -21.41 41.44
C PHE A 255 -6.20 -21.83 42.65
N ASN A 256 -5.55 -20.86 43.27
CA ASN A 256 -4.84 -21.00 44.54
C ASN A 256 -5.60 -20.24 45.64
N LEU A 257 -5.97 -20.95 46.71
CA LEU A 257 -6.77 -20.46 47.82
C LEU A 257 -5.90 -20.42 49.08
N GLN A 258 -5.52 -19.21 49.50
CA GLN A 258 -4.67 -19.01 50.68
C GLN A 258 -5.38 -18.14 51.73
N GLY A 259 -5.53 -18.69 52.93
CA GLY A 259 -5.99 -17.99 54.12
C GLY A 259 -4.84 -17.83 55.11
N SER A 260 -4.60 -16.60 55.59
CA SER A 260 -3.64 -16.32 56.65
C SER A 260 -4.29 -15.51 57.76
N TYR A 261 -4.15 -15.98 59.00
CA TYR A 261 -4.58 -15.28 60.19
C TYR A 261 -3.35 -14.80 60.96
N GLN A 262 -3.17 -13.49 61.04
CA GLN A 262 -2.01 -12.83 61.63
C GLN A 262 -2.45 -11.54 62.34
N GLN A 263 -1.99 -11.35 63.59
CA GLN A 263 -2.25 -10.16 64.41
C GLN A 263 -3.73 -9.71 64.40
N GLY A 264 -4.64 -10.65 64.65
CA GLY A 264 -6.08 -10.37 64.75
C GLY A 264 -6.81 -10.11 63.41
N ARG A 265 -6.11 -10.11 62.27
CA ARG A 265 -6.71 -9.95 60.93
C ARG A 265 -6.61 -11.25 60.13
N GLY A 266 -7.76 -11.70 59.62
CA GLY A 266 -7.82 -12.77 58.62
C GLY A 266 -7.73 -12.19 57.21
N ASN A 267 -6.69 -12.55 56.47
CA ASN A 267 -6.61 -12.33 55.04
C ASN A 267 -6.99 -13.61 54.30
N PHE A 268 -7.85 -13.47 53.30
CA PHE A 268 -8.21 -14.54 52.39
C PHE A 268 -7.94 -14.06 50.97
N GLN A 269 -7.03 -14.74 50.27
CA GLN A 269 -6.65 -14.41 48.91
C GLN A 269 -6.93 -15.62 48.01
N LEU A 270 -7.74 -15.38 46.98
CA LEU A 270 -7.93 -16.28 45.86
C LEU A 270 -7.12 -15.70 44.69
N SER A 271 -6.11 -16.43 44.24
CA SER A 271 -5.27 -15.99 43.11
C SER A 271 -5.35 -17.00 41.97
N CYS A 272 -5.43 -16.48 40.74
CA CYS A 272 -5.23 -17.25 39.52
C CYS A 272 -3.87 -16.91 38.94
N VAL A 273 -2.95 -17.87 38.99
CA VAL A 273 -1.69 -17.78 38.25
C VAL A 273 -1.81 -18.73 37.05
N PRO A 274 -1.81 -18.25 35.80
CA PRO A 274 -1.85 -19.13 34.64
C PRO A 274 -0.52 -19.90 34.51
N ASP A 275 -0.61 -21.22 34.32
CA ASP A 275 0.55 -22.13 34.36
C ASP A 275 1.61 -21.90 33.24
N GLU A 276 1.38 -21.01 32.27
CA GLU A 276 2.33 -20.72 31.17
C GLU A 276 3.65 -20.02 31.64
N TYR A 277 3.71 -19.48 32.86
CA TYR A 277 4.91 -18.86 33.42
C TYR A 277 5.69 -19.74 34.42
N ALA A 278 5.29 -21.01 34.59
CA ALA A 278 5.90 -21.94 35.55
C ALA A 278 7.44 -22.10 35.48
N PRO A 279 8.14 -22.02 34.33
CA PRO A 279 9.60 -22.22 34.29
C PRO A 279 10.44 -21.01 34.72
N LEU A 280 9.86 -19.79 34.74
CA LEU A 280 10.65 -18.55 34.85
C LEU A 280 10.85 -18.04 36.29
N LEU A 281 10.46 -18.82 37.29
CA LEU A 281 10.57 -18.46 38.72
C LEU A 281 11.74 -19.15 39.46
N GLY A 282 12.71 -19.69 38.72
CA GLY A 282 13.99 -20.18 39.25
C GLY A 282 13.87 -21.36 40.24
N PRO A 283 14.93 -21.66 41.01
CA PRO A 283 14.95 -22.82 41.92
C PRO A 283 14.02 -22.76 43.13
N ASN A 284 13.37 -21.60 43.38
CA ASN A 284 12.29 -21.44 44.36
C ASN A 284 10.90 -21.42 43.69
N GLY A 285 10.84 -21.55 42.37
CA GLY A 285 9.62 -21.75 41.61
C GLY A 285 9.08 -23.16 41.87
N PHE A 286 7.79 -23.23 42.20
CA PHE A 286 7.00 -24.43 42.49
C PHE A 286 7.57 -25.73 41.90
N THR A 287 7.96 -26.64 42.80
CA THR A 287 8.49 -27.96 42.46
C THR A 287 7.58 -28.68 41.47
N ASN A 288 8.13 -28.98 40.29
CA ASN A 288 7.45 -29.70 39.22
C ASN A 288 7.13 -31.13 39.68
N GLY A 289 5.88 -31.37 40.05
CA GLY A 289 5.35 -32.66 40.50
C GLY A 289 5.71 -33.05 41.94
N VAL A 290 4.70 -33.38 42.75
CA VAL A 290 4.37 -34.77 43.13
C VAL A 290 3.07 -34.84 43.94
N GLY A 291 2.23 -35.83 43.61
CA GLY A 291 1.34 -36.53 44.56
C GLY A 291 0.05 -35.83 45.05
N PRO A 292 -1.05 -36.60 45.27
CA PRO A 292 -2.27 -36.07 45.89
C PRO A 292 -2.09 -35.94 47.41
N GLY A 293 -1.36 -34.91 47.86
CA GLY A 293 -1.04 -34.77 49.28
C GLY A 293 -0.36 -33.46 49.73
N ASN A 294 -0.27 -32.43 48.89
CA ASN A 294 0.38 -31.16 49.27
C ASN A 294 -0.56 -30.23 50.06
N LEU A 295 -0.81 -30.60 51.33
CA LEU A 295 -1.39 -29.72 52.35
C LEU A 295 -0.28 -29.00 53.13
N GLY A 296 -0.03 -27.74 52.76
CA GLY A 296 0.91 -26.87 53.46
C GLY A 296 0.28 -26.22 54.70
N LEU A 297 0.48 -26.84 55.87
CA LEU A 297 0.17 -26.22 57.17
C LEU A 297 1.41 -25.54 57.74
N SER A 298 1.46 -24.21 57.69
CA SER A 298 2.52 -23.42 58.31
C SER A 298 2.05 -22.81 59.64
N LEU A 299 2.54 -23.39 60.73
CA LEU A 299 2.46 -22.83 62.07
C LEU A 299 3.82 -22.19 62.40
N ASN A 300 3.85 -20.86 62.47
CA ASN A 300 5.05 -20.14 62.92
C ASN A 300 4.78 -19.55 64.31
N LEU A 301 5.40 -20.17 65.31
CA LEU A 301 5.31 -19.76 66.71
C LEU A 301 6.58 -18.98 67.09
N SER A 302 6.49 -17.66 67.14
CA SER A 302 7.54 -16.81 67.72
C SER A 302 7.24 -16.59 69.22
N ILE A 303 7.98 -17.28 70.09
CA ILE A 303 8.03 -16.99 71.53
C ILE A 303 8.93 -15.78 71.76
#